data_AF-A0AAJ7BJD9-F1
#
_entry.id   AF-A0AAJ7BJD9-F1
#
_cell.length_a   1.000
_cell.length_b   1.000
_cell.length_c   1.000
_cell.angle_alpha   90.00
_cell.angle_beta   90.00
_cell.angle_gamma   90.00
#
_symmetry.space_group_name_H-M   'P 1'
#
loop_
_entity.id
_entity.type
_entity.pdbx_description
1 polymer ?
#
loop_
_entity_poly.entity_id
_entity_poly.type
_entity_poly.pdbx_seq_one_letter_code
_entity_poly.pdbx_strand_id
1 'polypeptide(L)'
;MHCFYRSEVHADLYALRIDLQITMETLYTGAIHGFPHTGGIAGGISNGIAGTLDRDGALSLIVVLGGSLSLVALVFAFITYSLFSDLRSLAGTTLMNLLAALFMVQLLFIVGVGGVQDSELCISLGLSLQYVRVSVVCWLAAMCHHLYATVASLPCCDDAPAYLKYSIFAWGAPMISFGLAILLQRQENHDFWDIHDLTPFNCWFLGSKATVYTYGIPVVLLLLVSGYYLLKAAIVARYTCSMQLEVKRREKMKRRRALQLVLFLKVNLIIGSVAGCGVAARVWEIPILWAIFCTGHSLQGLAVALSVACNCRVLKVYARKAHKQPKHQIAKSSSMQLLAPPPDPV
;
A
#
# COMPACT_ATOMS: atom_id res chain seq x y z
N MET A 1 -34.53 -8.66 -10.56
CA MET A 1 -33.28 -7.87 -10.68
C MET A 1 -32.39 -7.87 -9.44
N HIS A 2 -32.90 -7.95 -8.20
CA HIS A 2 -32.04 -7.93 -7.00
C HIS A 2 -31.45 -9.30 -6.55
N CYS A 3 -31.93 -10.42 -7.11
CA CYS A 3 -31.33 -11.76 -6.90
C CYS A 3 -30.27 -12.15 -7.94
N PHE A 4 -30.28 -11.52 -9.12
CA PHE A 4 -29.31 -11.81 -10.19
C PHE A 4 -27.93 -11.22 -9.86
N TYR A 5 -27.91 -9.99 -9.33
CA TYR A 5 -26.68 -9.29 -8.92
C TYR A 5 -25.92 -9.95 -7.76
N ARG A 6 -26.62 -10.68 -6.89
CA ARG A 6 -25.99 -11.43 -5.79
C ARG A 6 -25.39 -12.77 -6.25
N SER A 7 -25.87 -13.30 -7.37
CA SER A 7 -25.34 -14.53 -7.96
C SER A 7 -24.12 -14.27 -8.84
N GLU A 8 -24.08 -13.14 -9.57
CA GLU A 8 -22.90 -12.72 -10.35
C GLU A 8 -21.69 -12.43 -9.46
N VAL A 9 -21.86 -11.68 -8.36
CA VAL A 9 -20.74 -11.40 -7.42
C VAL A 9 -20.23 -12.68 -6.74
N HIS A 10 -21.08 -13.68 -6.52
CA HIS A 10 -20.64 -14.96 -5.97
C HIS A 10 -19.93 -15.80 -7.03
N ALA A 11 -20.40 -15.80 -8.27
CA ALA A 11 -19.75 -16.47 -9.39
C ALA A 11 -18.36 -15.86 -9.69
N ASP A 12 -18.23 -14.53 -9.63
CA ASP A 12 -16.96 -13.83 -9.80
C ASP A 12 -15.97 -14.13 -8.67
N LEU A 13 -16.45 -14.28 -7.42
CA LEU A 13 -15.60 -14.65 -6.28
C LEU A 13 -15.14 -16.12 -6.34
N TYR A 14 -15.98 -17.00 -6.89
CA TYR A 14 -15.62 -18.40 -7.15
C TYR A 14 -14.68 -18.53 -8.34
N ALA A 15 -14.89 -17.77 -9.42
CA ALA A 15 -13.98 -17.70 -10.56
C ALA A 15 -12.61 -17.15 -10.15
N LEU A 16 -12.57 -16.08 -9.35
CA LEU A 16 -11.32 -15.51 -8.81
C LEU A 16 -10.59 -16.48 -7.87
N ARG A 17 -11.33 -17.30 -7.09
CA ARG A 17 -10.75 -18.34 -6.23
C ARG A 17 -10.21 -19.52 -7.06
N ILE A 18 -10.91 -19.89 -8.14
CA ILE A 18 -10.48 -20.95 -9.06
C ILE A 18 -9.26 -20.48 -9.85
N ASP A 19 -9.23 -19.23 -10.34
CA ASP A 19 -8.05 -18.65 -11.00
C ASP A 19 -6.87 -18.50 -10.04
N LEU A 20 -7.08 -18.12 -8.78
CA LEU A 20 -5.99 -18.08 -7.78
C LEU A 20 -5.43 -19.48 -7.50
N GLN A 21 -6.30 -20.49 -7.45
CA GLN A 21 -5.90 -21.86 -7.17
C GLN A 21 -5.23 -22.51 -8.39
N ILE A 22 -5.72 -22.24 -9.60
CA ILE A 22 -5.08 -22.66 -10.86
C ILE A 22 -3.73 -21.97 -11.04
N THR A 23 -3.61 -20.68 -10.70
CA THR A 23 -2.33 -19.95 -10.72
C THR A 23 -1.36 -20.50 -9.69
N MET A 24 -1.84 -20.87 -8.49
CA MET A 24 -1.01 -21.49 -7.46
C MET A 24 -0.52 -22.89 -7.89
N GLU A 25 -1.40 -23.72 -8.46
CA GLU A 25 -1.08 -25.07 -8.96
C GLU A 25 -0.15 -25.02 -10.19
N THR A 26 -0.33 -24.06 -11.10
CA THR A 26 0.56 -23.87 -12.26
C THR A 26 1.93 -23.32 -11.85
N LEU A 27 2.02 -22.46 -10.83
CA LEU A 27 3.30 -22.05 -10.24
C LEU A 27 4.02 -23.21 -9.52
N TYR A 28 3.26 -24.06 -8.80
CA TYR A 28 3.80 -25.25 -8.13
C TYR A 28 4.30 -26.30 -9.12
N THR A 29 3.55 -26.54 -10.21
CA THR A 29 3.89 -27.56 -11.20
C THR A 29 5.03 -27.10 -12.13
N GLY A 30 5.16 -25.80 -12.40
CA GLY A 30 6.28 -25.22 -13.15
C GLY A 30 7.61 -25.26 -12.40
N ALA A 31 7.58 -25.14 -11.07
CA ALA A 31 8.80 -25.14 -10.23
C ALA A 31 9.39 -26.53 -9.99
N ILE A 32 8.59 -27.62 -10.11
CA ILE A 32 9.05 -28.99 -9.84
C ILE A 32 9.62 -29.69 -11.09
N HIS A 33 9.27 -29.25 -12.30
CA HIS A 33 9.70 -29.89 -13.56
C HIS A 33 10.68 -29.08 -14.42
N GLY A 34 11.21 -27.96 -13.92
CA GLY A 34 11.95 -26.98 -14.71
C GLY A 34 13.47 -26.90 -14.54
N PHE A 35 14.17 -27.89 -13.97
CA PHE A 35 15.64 -27.87 -13.91
C PHE A 35 16.26 -28.82 -14.95
N PRO A 36 17.16 -28.34 -15.84
CA PRO A 36 17.92 -29.23 -16.71
C PRO A 36 18.88 -30.08 -15.87
N HIS A 37 18.86 -31.39 -16.11
CA HIS A 37 19.89 -32.31 -15.66
C HIS A 37 21.25 -31.90 -16.26
N THR A 38 22.13 -31.27 -15.48
CA THR A 38 23.56 -31.25 -15.79
C THR A 38 24.23 -32.44 -15.11
N GLY A 39 24.60 -33.42 -15.92
CA GLY A 39 25.36 -34.59 -15.50
C GLY A 39 26.76 -34.23 -14.98
N GLY A 40 27.08 -34.85 -13.84
CA GLY A 40 28.41 -35.33 -13.42
C GLY A 40 29.59 -34.36 -13.46
N ILE A 41 30.02 -33.88 -12.27
CA ILE A 41 31.37 -34.13 -11.75
C ILE A 41 31.25 -34.36 -10.24
N ALA A 42 31.68 -35.54 -9.80
CA ALA A 42 31.83 -35.89 -8.40
C ALA A 42 33.00 -35.07 -7.79
N GLY A 43 32.75 -34.39 -6.68
CA GLY A 43 33.78 -33.68 -5.91
C GLY A 43 33.16 -32.76 -4.87
N GLY A 44 33.29 -33.10 -3.60
CA GLY A 44 32.54 -32.51 -2.49
C GLY A 44 32.73 -31.00 -2.30
N ILE A 45 31.63 -30.24 -2.47
CA ILE A 45 31.39 -28.90 -1.88
C ILE A 45 29.86 -28.77 -1.69
N SER A 46 29.26 -29.26 -0.59
CA SER A 46 27.78 -29.29 -0.49
C SER A 46 27.11 -28.67 0.75
N ASN A 47 27.84 -27.99 1.64
CA ASN A 47 27.17 -27.35 2.80
C ASN A 47 26.93 -25.83 2.63
N GLY A 48 27.70 -25.13 1.80
CA GLY A 48 27.51 -23.70 1.55
C GLY A 48 26.45 -23.40 0.51
N ILE A 49 26.49 -24.11 -0.63
CA ILE A 49 25.61 -23.88 -1.79
C ILE A 49 24.18 -24.38 -1.53
N ALA A 50 24.01 -25.49 -0.81
CA ALA A 50 22.69 -25.97 -0.42
C ALA A 50 21.99 -25.01 0.56
N GLY A 51 22.73 -24.39 1.48
CA GLY A 51 22.18 -23.39 2.41
C GLY A 51 21.84 -22.05 1.76
N THR A 52 22.56 -21.64 0.71
CA THR A 52 22.22 -20.43 -0.05
C THR A 52 21.00 -20.65 -0.94
N LEU A 53 20.90 -21.80 -1.62
CA LEU A 53 19.69 -22.15 -2.40
C LEU A 53 18.43 -22.24 -1.52
N ASP A 54 18.54 -22.79 -0.31
CA ASP A 54 17.42 -22.86 0.64
C ASP A 54 17.01 -21.47 1.15
N ARG A 55 17.99 -20.58 1.41
CA ARG A 55 17.74 -19.21 1.87
C ARG A 55 17.07 -18.35 0.81
N ASP A 56 17.50 -18.44 -0.45
CA ASP A 56 16.93 -17.65 -1.55
C ASP A 56 15.54 -18.16 -1.94
N GLY A 57 15.33 -19.48 -1.88
CA GLY A 57 14.01 -20.10 -2.02
C GLY A 57 13.04 -19.68 -0.92
N ALA A 58 13.47 -19.72 0.34
CA ALA A 58 12.67 -19.29 1.48
C ALA A 58 12.33 -17.79 1.42
N LEU A 59 13.28 -16.94 1.02
CA LEU A 59 13.04 -15.50 0.85
C LEU A 59 12.01 -15.23 -0.24
N SER A 60 12.13 -15.91 -1.38
CA SER A 60 11.17 -15.81 -2.50
C SER A 60 9.77 -16.24 -2.07
N LEU A 61 9.66 -17.34 -1.31
CA LEU A 61 8.38 -17.80 -0.75
C LEU A 61 7.77 -16.76 0.20
N ILE A 62 8.57 -16.18 1.10
CA ILE A 62 8.11 -15.11 2.02
C ILE A 62 7.63 -13.88 1.24
N VAL A 63 8.34 -13.49 0.19
CA VAL A 63 7.96 -12.34 -0.65
C VAL A 63 6.65 -12.61 -1.38
N VAL A 64 6.48 -13.78 -1.98
CA VAL A 64 5.27 -14.13 -2.74
C VAL A 64 4.07 -14.27 -1.82
N LEU A 65 4.18 -15.02 -0.71
CA LEU A 65 3.09 -15.21 0.25
C LEU A 65 2.74 -13.91 0.98
N GLY A 66 3.76 -13.21 1.50
CA GLY A 66 3.60 -11.94 2.20
C GLY A 66 3.03 -10.85 1.28
N GLY A 67 3.55 -10.76 0.05
CA GLY A 67 3.07 -9.85 -0.97
C GLY A 67 1.64 -10.13 -1.40
N SER A 68 1.26 -11.40 -1.58
CA SER A 68 -0.12 -11.79 -1.92
C SER A 68 -1.10 -11.43 -0.80
N LEU A 69 -0.74 -11.70 0.45
CA LEU A 69 -1.54 -11.30 1.62
C LEU A 69 -1.67 -9.77 1.72
N SER A 70 -0.58 -9.05 1.44
CA SER A 70 -0.52 -7.59 1.39
C SER A 70 -1.45 -7.01 0.31
N LEU A 71 -1.47 -7.58 -0.89
CA LEU A 71 -2.40 -7.20 -1.97
C LEU A 71 -3.86 -7.38 -1.55
N VAL A 72 -4.21 -8.54 -0.99
CA VAL A 72 -5.57 -8.81 -0.52
C VAL A 72 -5.98 -7.79 0.54
N ALA A 73 -5.11 -7.49 1.51
CA ALA A 73 -5.38 -6.50 2.54
C ALA A 73 -5.56 -5.08 1.98
N LEU A 74 -4.74 -4.69 0.98
CA LEU A 74 -4.87 -3.39 0.30
C LEU A 74 -6.20 -3.28 -0.46
N VAL A 75 -6.64 -4.35 -1.14
CA VAL A 75 -7.95 -4.39 -1.83
C VAL A 75 -9.09 -4.23 -0.81
N PHE A 76 -9.05 -4.94 0.32
CA PHE A 76 -10.04 -4.75 1.38
C PHE A 76 -10.05 -3.32 1.93
N ALA A 77 -8.87 -2.72 2.14
CA ALA A 77 -8.76 -1.33 2.59
C ALA A 77 -9.35 -0.37 1.53
N PHE A 78 -9.05 -0.58 0.25
CA PHE A 78 -9.57 0.22 -0.85
C PHE A 78 -11.10 0.15 -0.95
N ILE A 79 -11.68 -1.06 -0.91
CA ILE A 79 -13.14 -1.28 -0.93
C ILE A 79 -13.79 -0.62 0.28
N THR A 80 -13.23 -0.81 1.47
CA THR A 80 -13.71 -0.19 2.71
C THR A 80 -13.80 1.33 2.55
N TYR A 81 -12.71 1.97 2.10
CA TYR A 81 -12.69 3.43 1.94
C TYR A 81 -13.58 3.94 0.80
N SER A 82 -13.80 3.12 -0.24
CA SER A 82 -14.71 3.45 -1.35
C SER A 82 -16.18 3.41 -0.93
N LEU A 83 -16.58 2.44 -0.10
CA LEU A 83 -17.97 2.22 0.31
C LEU A 83 -18.44 3.17 1.41
N PHE A 84 -17.55 3.66 2.26
CA PHE A 84 -17.90 4.59 3.33
C PHE A 84 -17.83 6.04 2.83
N SER A 85 -18.93 6.53 2.25
CA SER A 85 -19.09 7.92 1.78
C SER A 85 -18.78 8.96 2.86
N ASP A 86 -19.02 8.64 4.15
CA ASP A 86 -18.64 9.45 5.32
C ASP A 86 -17.12 9.73 5.44
N LEU A 87 -16.29 9.00 4.68
CA LEU A 87 -14.84 9.17 4.58
C LEU A 87 -14.40 9.86 3.28
N ARG A 88 -15.31 10.07 2.30
CA ARG A 88 -15.04 10.62 0.96
C ARG A 88 -14.84 12.15 0.95
N SER A 89 -14.23 12.66 2.01
CA SER A 89 -13.57 13.97 2.03
C SER A 89 -12.31 13.94 1.15
N LEU A 90 -11.74 15.11 0.85
CA LEU A 90 -10.48 15.25 0.12
C LEU A 90 -9.37 14.31 0.65
N ALA A 91 -9.26 14.17 1.98
CA ALA A 91 -8.34 13.23 2.64
C ALA A 91 -8.59 11.74 2.33
N GLY A 92 -9.84 11.35 2.10
CA GLY A 92 -10.21 9.99 1.73
C GLY A 92 -9.80 9.66 0.30
N THR A 93 -10.05 10.58 -0.64
CA THR A 93 -9.66 10.41 -2.04
C THR A 93 -8.14 10.34 -2.20
N THR A 94 -7.38 11.20 -1.51
CA THR A 94 -5.91 11.13 -1.53
C THR A 94 -5.38 9.81 -0.96
N LEU A 95 -6.02 9.30 0.10
CA LEU A 95 -5.64 8.01 0.69
C LEU A 95 -5.96 6.84 -0.25
N MET A 96 -7.09 6.87 -0.95
CA MET A 96 -7.42 5.85 -1.96
C MET A 96 -6.38 5.79 -3.08
N ASN A 97 -5.91 6.95 -3.56
CA ASN A 97 -4.83 7.00 -4.55
C ASN A 97 -3.50 6.46 -3.99
N LEU A 98 -3.16 6.76 -2.72
CA LEU A 98 -2.01 6.15 -2.06
C LEU A 98 -2.13 4.62 -2.01
N LEU A 99 -3.28 4.09 -1.61
CA LEU A 99 -3.52 2.64 -1.52
C LEU A 99 -3.43 1.98 -2.91
N ALA A 100 -3.95 2.62 -3.95
CA ALA A 100 -3.84 2.14 -5.32
C ALA A 100 -2.38 2.14 -5.80
N ALA A 101 -1.61 3.18 -5.52
CA ALA A 101 -0.19 3.23 -5.86
C ALA A 101 0.62 2.16 -5.10
N LEU A 102 0.34 1.93 -3.81
CA LEU A 102 0.95 0.85 -3.03
C LEU A 102 0.60 -0.53 -3.59
N PHE A 103 -0.65 -0.75 -4.02
CA PHE A 103 -1.07 -1.98 -4.68
C PHE A 103 -0.26 -2.23 -5.96
N MET A 104 -0.10 -1.20 -6.80
CA MET A 104 0.68 -1.29 -8.03
C MET A 104 2.17 -1.59 -7.74
N VAL A 105 2.78 -0.91 -6.76
CA VAL A 105 4.17 -1.20 -6.35
C VAL A 105 4.31 -2.65 -5.87
N GLN A 106 3.36 -3.13 -5.06
CA GLN A 106 3.39 -4.49 -4.53
C GLN A 106 3.23 -5.54 -5.64
N LEU A 107 2.33 -5.29 -6.60
CA LEU A 107 2.09 -6.17 -7.73
C LEU A 107 3.32 -6.28 -8.63
N LEU A 108 3.90 -5.13 -9.02
CA LEU A 108 5.13 -5.10 -9.82
C LEU A 108 6.30 -5.76 -9.10
N PHE A 109 6.39 -5.61 -7.78
CA PHE A 109 7.43 -6.27 -6.99
C PHE A 109 7.32 -7.80 -7.06
N ILE A 110 6.12 -8.36 -6.93
CA ILE A 110 5.88 -9.80 -7.06
C ILE A 110 6.22 -10.30 -8.47
N VAL A 111 5.84 -9.55 -9.51
CA VAL A 111 6.17 -9.90 -10.90
C VAL A 111 7.68 -10.05 -11.10
N GLY A 112 8.49 -9.16 -10.49
CA GLY A 112 9.94 -9.26 -10.60
C GLY A 112 10.57 -10.45 -9.87
N VAL A 113 9.89 -11.07 -8.88
CA VAL A 113 10.42 -12.26 -8.17
C VAL A 113 10.67 -13.42 -9.13
N GLY A 114 9.86 -13.55 -10.18
CA GLY A 114 9.97 -14.64 -11.16
C GLY A 114 11.21 -14.57 -12.04
N GLY A 115 11.99 -13.49 -11.98
CA GLY A 115 13.14 -13.27 -12.85
C GLY A 115 12.71 -12.95 -14.28
N VAL A 116 12.91 -11.70 -14.70
CA VAL A 116 12.57 -11.27 -16.06
C VAL A 116 13.79 -11.45 -16.96
N GLN A 117 13.69 -12.34 -17.95
CA GLN A 117 14.79 -12.64 -18.88
C GLN A 117 14.89 -11.63 -20.03
N ASP A 118 13.76 -11.09 -20.47
CA ASP A 118 13.73 -10.09 -21.54
C ASP A 118 14.20 -8.72 -21.04
N SER A 119 15.25 -8.17 -21.66
CA SER A 119 15.82 -6.86 -21.32
C SER A 119 14.79 -5.73 -21.33
N GLU A 120 13.89 -5.72 -22.31
CA GLU A 120 12.87 -4.67 -22.42
C GLU A 120 11.87 -4.71 -21.26
N LEU A 121 11.44 -5.91 -20.87
CA LEU A 121 10.52 -6.11 -19.75
C LEU A 121 11.20 -5.78 -18.41
N CYS A 122 12.48 -6.15 -18.24
CA CYS A 122 13.27 -5.85 -17.06
C CYS A 122 13.40 -4.34 -16.83
N ILE A 123 13.78 -3.58 -17.86
CA ILE A 123 13.92 -2.12 -17.79
C ILE A 123 12.55 -1.46 -17.57
N SER A 124 11.52 -1.90 -18.30
CA SER A 124 10.14 -1.41 -18.11
C SER A 124 9.65 -1.62 -16.69
N LEU A 125 9.93 -2.79 -16.10
CA LEU A 125 9.58 -3.11 -14.73
C LEU A 125 10.29 -2.18 -13.73
N GLY A 126 11.60 -2.01 -13.88
CA GLY A 126 12.40 -1.15 -13.00
C GLY A 126 11.96 0.32 -13.04
N LEU A 127 11.75 0.85 -14.25
CA LEU A 127 11.24 2.20 -14.47
C LEU A 127 9.83 2.40 -13.90
N SER A 128 8.94 1.42 -14.11
CA SER A 128 7.57 1.45 -13.57
C SER A 128 7.56 1.42 -12.05
N LEU A 129 8.34 0.52 -11.44
CA LEU A 129 8.50 0.45 -9.98
C LEU A 129 9.00 1.76 -9.41
N GLN A 130 10.01 2.36 -10.04
CA GLN A 130 10.55 3.63 -9.60
C GLN A 130 9.47 4.75 -9.64
N TYR A 131 8.78 4.89 -10.78
CA TYR A 131 7.72 5.89 -10.94
C TYR A 131 6.64 5.77 -9.87
N VAL A 132 6.09 4.56 -9.68
CA VAL A 132 4.99 4.36 -8.73
C VAL A 132 5.49 4.51 -7.28
N ARG A 133 6.71 4.09 -6.94
CA ARG A 133 7.29 4.31 -5.60
C ARG A 133 7.43 5.80 -5.28
N VAL A 134 7.92 6.62 -6.21
CA VAL A 134 7.98 8.08 -6.01
C VAL A 134 6.56 8.65 -5.88
N SER A 135 5.61 8.17 -6.70
CA SER A 135 4.20 8.57 -6.62
C SER A 135 3.59 8.29 -5.24
N VAL A 136 3.89 7.15 -4.62
CA VAL A 136 3.47 6.81 -3.24
C VAL A 136 3.93 7.90 -2.26
N VAL A 137 5.19 8.34 -2.33
CA VAL A 137 5.72 9.34 -1.39
C VAL A 137 5.17 10.74 -1.69
N CYS A 138 4.91 11.07 -2.96
CA CYS A 138 4.24 12.33 -3.31
C CYS A 138 2.79 12.38 -2.79
N TRP A 139 2.03 11.28 -2.92
CA TRP A 139 0.69 11.17 -2.35
C TRP A 139 0.71 11.27 -0.82
N LEU A 140 1.70 10.66 -0.17
CA LEU A 140 1.91 10.79 1.27
C LEU A 140 2.19 12.24 1.70
N ALA A 141 3.06 12.95 0.97
CA ALA A 141 3.37 14.35 1.23
C ALA A 141 2.13 15.25 1.04
N ALA A 142 1.36 15.03 -0.03
CA ALA A 142 0.11 15.73 -0.29
C ALA A 142 -0.91 15.52 0.85
N MET A 143 -1.02 14.29 1.36
CA MET A 143 -1.88 14.00 2.52
C MET A 143 -1.41 14.71 3.80
N CYS A 144 -0.12 14.74 4.07
CA CYS A 144 0.43 15.44 5.25
C CYS A 144 0.19 16.94 5.17
N HIS A 145 0.37 17.55 3.99
CA HIS A 145 0.06 18.95 3.76
C HIS A 145 -1.45 19.22 3.91
N HIS A 146 -2.31 18.39 3.31
CA HIS A 146 -3.76 18.55 3.43
C HIS A 146 -4.23 18.43 4.89
N LEU A 147 -3.64 17.52 5.68
CA LEU A 147 -3.88 17.42 7.11
C LEU A 147 -3.51 18.72 7.83
N TYR A 148 -2.31 19.25 7.57
CA TYR A 148 -1.87 20.53 8.12
C TYR A 148 -2.85 21.66 7.77
N ALA A 149 -3.18 21.81 6.49
CA ALA A 149 -4.12 22.82 6.02
C ALA A 149 -5.47 22.71 6.73
N THR A 150 -6.00 21.49 6.88
CA THR A 150 -7.29 21.22 7.55
C THR A 150 -7.27 21.52 9.05
N VAL A 151 -6.11 21.38 9.72
CA VAL A 151 -6.01 21.74 11.15
C VAL A 151 -5.73 23.23 11.36
N ALA A 152 -5.12 23.89 10.38
CA ALA A 152 -4.76 25.31 10.39
C ALA A 152 -5.89 26.22 9.90
N SER A 153 -6.74 25.75 8.98
CA SER A 153 -7.89 26.53 8.52
C SER A 153 -8.93 26.70 9.63
N LEU A 154 -9.26 27.96 9.91
CA LEU A 154 -10.52 28.34 10.54
C LEU A 154 -11.65 28.13 9.50
N PRO A 155 -12.93 27.96 9.91
CA PRO A 155 -14.01 27.45 9.04
C PRO A 155 -14.41 28.30 7.81
N CYS A 156 -13.60 29.22 7.30
CA CYS A 156 -14.10 30.33 6.48
C CYS A 156 -13.71 30.35 4.98
N CYS A 157 -12.87 29.46 4.44
CA CYS A 157 -12.57 29.49 3.00
C CYS A 157 -12.36 28.08 2.44
N ASP A 158 -13.40 27.54 1.80
CA ASP A 158 -13.30 26.33 0.98
C ASP A 158 -13.00 26.73 -0.47
N ASP A 159 -11.72 26.62 -0.87
CA ASP A 159 -11.30 26.76 -2.27
C ASP A 159 -11.46 25.41 -3.01
N ALA A 160 -12.47 25.29 -3.86
CA ALA A 160 -12.51 24.28 -4.92
C ALA A 160 -11.61 24.77 -6.08
N PRO A 161 -10.41 24.21 -6.32
CA PRO A 161 -10.17 22.79 -6.52
C PRO A 161 -8.85 22.30 -5.87
N ALA A 162 -8.80 22.22 -4.54
CA ALA A 162 -7.59 21.75 -3.85
C ALA A 162 -7.13 20.34 -4.29
N TYR A 163 -8.06 19.44 -4.63
CA TYR A 163 -7.72 18.08 -5.11
C TYR A 163 -6.90 18.07 -6.39
N LEU A 164 -7.28 18.87 -7.39
CA LEU A 164 -6.62 18.86 -8.69
C LEU A 164 -5.15 19.29 -8.55
N LYS A 165 -4.88 20.28 -7.69
CA LYS A 165 -3.52 20.71 -7.36
C LYS A 165 -2.68 19.57 -6.76
N TYR A 166 -3.25 18.83 -5.80
CA TYR A 166 -2.55 17.68 -5.21
C TYR A 166 -2.34 16.53 -6.21
N SER A 167 -3.32 16.26 -7.07
CA SER A 167 -3.23 15.21 -8.09
C SER A 167 -2.17 15.54 -9.15
N ILE A 168 -2.14 16.80 -9.63
CA ILE A 168 -1.11 17.26 -10.58
C ILE A 168 0.28 17.13 -9.94
N PHE A 169 0.44 17.51 -8.68
CA PHE A 169 1.70 17.33 -7.96
C PHE A 169 2.08 15.85 -7.82
N ALA A 170 1.14 15.02 -7.34
CA ALA A 170 1.42 13.64 -6.96
C ALA A 170 1.68 12.70 -8.15
N TRP A 171 1.17 13.02 -9.34
CA TRP A 171 1.48 12.30 -10.57
C TRP A 171 2.54 13.00 -11.43
N GLY A 172 2.59 14.33 -11.40
CA GLY A 172 3.54 15.11 -12.19
C GLY A 172 4.97 15.08 -11.66
N ALA A 173 5.17 15.17 -10.34
CA ALA A 173 6.52 15.12 -9.77
C ALA A 173 7.24 13.77 -10.06
N PRO A 174 6.59 12.60 -9.93
CA PRO A 174 7.17 11.33 -10.35
C PRO A 174 7.54 11.25 -11.83
N MET A 175 6.80 11.92 -12.73
CA MET A 175 7.15 11.98 -14.16
C MET A 175 8.49 12.68 -14.41
N ILE A 176 8.82 13.71 -13.62
CA ILE A 176 10.11 14.39 -13.70
C ILE A 176 11.23 13.44 -13.25
N SER A 177 11.04 12.75 -12.13
CA SER A 177 11.97 11.71 -11.65
C SER A 177 12.16 10.60 -12.69
N PHE A 178 11.08 10.18 -13.36
CA PHE A 178 11.11 9.16 -14.41
C PHE A 178 11.92 9.60 -15.64
N GLY A 179 11.70 10.84 -16.13
CA GLY A 179 12.49 11.38 -17.23
C GLY A 179 13.98 11.45 -16.90
N LEU A 180 14.32 11.89 -15.69
CA LEU A 180 15.71 11.92 -15.22
C LEU A 180 16.29 10.51 -15.06
N ALA A 181 15.49 9.53 -14.63
CA ALA A 181 15.92 8.14 -14.53
C ALA A 181 16.32 7.56 -15.89
N ILE A 182 15.55 7.83 -16.95
CA ILE A 182 15.89 7.40 -18.31
C ILE A 182 17.20 8.05 -18.78
N LEU A 183 17.37 9.36 -18.53
CA LEU A 183 18.59 10.09 -18.92
C LEU A 183 19.83 9.56 -18.19
N LEU A 184 19.74 9.32 -16.88
CA LEU A 184 20.85 8.77 -16.11
C LEU A 184 21.15 7.32 -16.49
N GLN A 185 20.12 6.50 -16.74
CA GLN A 185 20.32 5.13 -17.21
C GLN A 185 21.04 5.08 -18.56
N ARG A 186 20.67 5.98 -19.50
CA ARG A 186 21.37 6.17 -20.79
C ARG A 186 22.82 6.64 -20.65
N GLN A 187 23.14 7.35 -19.57
CA GLN A 187 24.47 7.90 -19.33
C GLN A 187 25.38 6.91 -18.59
N GLU A 188 24.83 6.11 -17.67
CA GLU A 188 25.57 5.06 -16.98
C GLU A 188 25.90 3.89 -17.90
N ASN A 189 24.95 3.48 -18.74
CA ASN A 189 25.12 2.36 -19.66
C ASN A 189 25.20 2.88 -21.10
N HIS A 190 26.33 2.62 -21.78
CA HIS A 190 26.51 2.95 -23.19
C HIS A 190 25.39 2.35 -24.06
N ASP A 191 24.97 1.13 -23.72
CA ASP A 191 23.80 0.47 -24.28
C ASP A 191 22.65 0.51 -23.29
N PHE A 192 21.56 1.21 -23.64
CA PHE A 192 20.38 1.34 -22.77
C PHE A 192 19.75 -0.01 -22.39
N TRP A 193 19.89 -1.01 -23.27
CA TRP A 193 19.35 -2.36 -23.10
C TRP A 193 20.25 -3.30 -22.29
N ASP A 194 21.39 -2.80 -21.82
CA ASP A 194 22.24 -3.55 -20.90
C ASP A 194 21.60 -3.64 -19.52
N ILE A 195 21.23 -4.85 -19.13
CA ILE A 195 20.56 -5.18 -17.88
C ILE A 195 21.49 -5.82 -16.85
N HIS A 196 22.80 -5.88 -17.10
CA HIS A 196 23.77 -6.52 -16.19
C HIS A 196 23.68 -5.97 -14.76
N ASP A 197 23.42 -4.67 -14.60
CA ASP A 197 23.28 -4.01 -13.29
C ASP A 197 21.89 -4.17 -12.64
N LEU A 198 20.90 -4.66 -13.39
CA LEU A 198 19.51 -4.79 -12.98
C LEU A 198 19.17 -6.24 -12.58
N THR A 199 19.73 -7.23 -13.30
CA THR A 199 19.42 -8.66 -13.10
C THR A 199 19.76 -9.19 -11.71
N PRO A 200 20.86 -8.80 -11.03
CA PRO A 200 21.14 -9.26 -9.66
C PRO A 200 20.12 -8.77 -8.63
N PHE A 201 19.34 -7.75 -8.99
CA PHE A 201 18.34 -7.10 -8.14
C PHE A 201 16.91 -7.33 -8.64
N ASN A 202 16.67 -8.42 -9.40
CA ASN A 202 15.36 -8.80 -9.94
C ASN A 202 14.70 -7.68 -10.77
N CYS A 203 15.50 -6.82 -11.40
CA CYS A 203 15.04 -5.66 -12.15
C CYS A 203 14.21 -4.67 -11.31
N TRP A 204 14.33 -4.71 -9.97
CA TRP A 204 13.57 -3.83 -9.07
C TRP A 204 14.17 -2.45 -8.89
N PHE A 205 15.45 -2.29 -9.20
CA PHE A 205 16.20 -1.05 -9.11
C PHE A 205 16.98 -0.83 -10.39
N LEU A 206 17.14 0.44 -10.76
CA LEU A 206 18.00 0.84 -11.86
C LEU A 206 19.47 0.85 -11.41
N GLY A 207 20.36 1.35 -12.28
CA GLY A 207 21.75 1.65 -11.93
C GLY A 207 21.89 2.39 -10.60
N SER A 208 23.04 2.24 -9.93
CA SER A 208 23.22 2.74 -8.57
C SER A 208 23.07 4.26 -8.50
N LYS A 209 23.68 5.02 -9.43
CA LYS A 209 23.54 6.47 -9.45
C LYS A 209 22.12 6.85 -9.86
N ALA A 210 21.56 6.22 -10.89
CA ALA A 210 20.16 6.45 -11.27
C ALA A 210 19.24 6.30 -10.05
N THR A 211 19.32 5.19 -9.31
CA THR A 211 18.52 4.95 -8.10
C THR A 211 18.73 6.01 -7.03
N VAL A 212 19.97 6.38 -6.69
CA VAL A 212 20.24 7.39 -5.66
C VAL A 212 19.68 8.76 -6.04
N TYR A 213 19.95 9.24 -7.25
CA TYR A 213 19.58 10.58 -7.68
C TYR A 213 18.10 10.73 -8.02
N THR A 214 17.48 9.70 -8.59
CA THR A 214 16.10 9.80 -9.11
C THR A 214 15.05 9.16 -8.21
N TYR A 215 15.46 8.33 -7.25
CA TYR A 215 14.60 7.76 -6.23
C TYR A 215 15.02 8.18 -4.81
N GLY A 216 16.27 7.92 -4.42
CA GLY A 216 16.74 8.18 -3.06
C GLY A 216 16.59 9.64 -2.60
N ILE A 217 17.17 10.58 -3.35
CA ILE A 217 17.11 12.02 -3.01
C ILE A 217 15.65 12.54 -3.00
N PRO A 218 14.82 12.33 -4.04
CA PRO A 218 13.43 12.77 -4.02
C PRO A 218 12.63 12.20 -2.83
N VAL A 219 12.82 10.92 -2.52
CA VAL A 219 12.13 10.28 -1.39
C VAL A 219 12.53 10.91 -0.07
N VAL A 220 13.83 11.10 0.19
CA VAL A 220 14.30 11.72 1.45
C VAL A 220 13.71 13.12 1.59
N LEU A 221 13.76 13.94 0.54
CA LEU A 221 13.19 15.29 0.55
C LEU A 221 11.68 15.27 0.84
N LEU A 222 10.92 14.40 0.17
CA LEU A 222 9.47 14.29 0.36
C LEU A 222 9.09 13.76 1.74
N LEU A 223 9.87 12.83 2.32
CA LEU A 223 9.64 12.34 3.68
C LEU A 223 9.94 13.42 4.73
N LEU A 224 10.98 14.23 4.53
CA LEU A 224 11.28 15.38 5.38
C LEU A 224 10.16 16.43 5.33
N VAL A 225 9.68 16.75 4.13
CA VAL A 225 8.53 17.65 3.92
C VAL A 225 7.27 17.10 4.60
N SER A 226 7.02 15.78 4.47
CA SER A 226 5.91 15.10 5.14
C SER A 226 6.02 15.20 6.67
N GLY A 227 7.20 14.94 7.22
CA GLY A 227 7.48 15.07 8.65
C GLY A 227 7.31 16.50 9.16
N TYR A 228 7.79 17.48 8.41
CA TYR A 228 7.60 18.91 8.72
C TYR A 228 6.12 19.30 8.80
N TYR A 229 5.30 18.89 7.82
CA TYR A 229 3.86 19.17 7.86
C TYR A 229 3.15 18.43 9.00
N LEU A 230 3.55 17.20 9.32
CA LEU A 230 3.01 16.49 10.49
C LEU A 230 3.34 17.20 11.80
N LEU A 231 4.56 17.71 11.95
CA LEU A 231 4.98 18.48 13.13
C LEU A 231 4.19 19.79 13.25
N LYS A 232 4.10 20.56 12.15
CA LYS A 232 3.27 21.77 12.10
C LYS A 232 1.82 21.48 12.44
N ALA A 233 1.25 20.42 11.86
CA ALA A 233 -0.12 20.00 12.14
C ALA A 233 -0.30 19.61 13.62
N ALA A 234 0.68 18.95 14.23
CA ALA A 234 0.64 18.60 15.66
C ALA A 234 0.67 19.85 16.56
N ILE A 235 1.54 20.82 16.26
CA ILE A 235 1.63 22.09 17.01
C ILE A 235 0.32 22.87 16.92
N VAL A 236 -0.17 23.09 15.69
CA VAL A 236 -1.43 23.81 15.46
C VAL A 236 -2.60 23.07 16.10
N ALA A 237 -2.65 21.74 15.97
CA ALA A 237 -3.71 20.95 16.60
C ALA A 237 -3.70 21.08 18.13
N ARG A 238 -2.53 21.17 18.77
CA ARG A 238 -2.44 21.41 20.22
C ARG A 238 -3.00 22.78 20.60
N TYR A 239 -2.61 23.81 19.86
CA TYR A 239 -3.04 25.18 20.08
C TYR A 239 -4.56 25.37 19.85
N THR A 240 -5.10 24.87 18.73
CA THR A 240 -6.55 24.93 18.46
C THR A 240 -7.34 24.18 19.53
N CYS A 241 -6.85 23.03 20.01
CA CYS A 241 -7.52 22.27 21.06
C CYS A 241 -7.44 22.98 22.43
N SER A 242 -6.37 23.71 22.75
CA SER A 242 -6.30 24.46 24.02
C SER A 242 -7.26 25.64 24.08
N MET A 243 -7.61 26.23 22.93
CA MET A 243 -8.56 27.34 22.84
C MET A 243 -10.05 26.92 22.93
N GLN A 244 -10.34 25.61 22.93
CA GLN A 244 -11.72 25.13 23.08
C GLN A 244 -12.15 25.18 24.55
N LEU A 245 -13.13 26.03 24.86
CA LEU A 245 -13.67 26.23 26.21
C LEU A 245 -14.46 25.00 26.72
N GLU A 246 -15.19 24.32 25.84
CA GLU A 246 -15.94 23.11 26.21
C GLU A 246 -15.01 21.90 26.39
N VAL A 247 -14.83 21.44 27.64
CA VAL A 247 -13.97 20.29 27.98
C VAL A 247 -14.34 19.03 27.18
N LYS A 248 -15.64 18.72 27.06
CA LYS A 248 -16.11 17.53 26.32
C LYS A 248 -15.81 17.60 24.83
N ARG A 249 -15.92 18.79 24.22
CA ARG A 249 -15.60 19.03 22.80
C ARG A 249 -14.10 19.04 22.57
N ARG A 250 -13.33 19.66 23.47
CA ARG A 250 -11.86 19.69 23.50
C ARG A 250 -11.27 18.29 23.51
N GLU A 251 -11.66 17.45 24.47
CA GLU A 251 -11.13 16.08 24.57
C GLU A 251 -11.51 15.22 23.36
N LYS A 252 -12.74 15.35 22.85
CA LYS A 252 -13.17 14.68 21.62
C LYS A 252 -12.36 15.11 20.40
N MET A 253 -12.10 16.41 20.24
CA MET A 253 -11.31 16.96 19.14
C MET A 253 -9.84 16.54 19.23
N LYS A 254 -9.24 16.66 20.42
CA LYS A 254 -7.85 16.26 20.72
C LYS A 254 -7.63 14.79 20.40
N ARG A 255 -8.52 13.90 20.88
CA ARG A 255 -8.45 12.47 20.58
C ARG A 255 -8.57 12.18 19.08
N ARG A 256 -9.50 12.86 18.38
CA ARG A 256 -9.67 12.68 16.92
C ARG A 256 -8.43 13.12 16.15
N ARG A 257 -7.90 14.32 16.43
CA ARG A 257 -6.73 14.88 15.74
C ARG A 257 -5.46 14.07 16.05
N ALA A 258 -5.25 13.69 17.32
CA ALA A 258 -4.12 12.85 17.72
C ALA A 258 -4.15 11.50 17.00
N LEU A 259 -5.31 10.83 16.91
CA LEU A 259 -5.43 9.56 16.20
C LEU A 259 -5.10 9.69 14.70
N GLN A 260 -5.51 10.79 14.05
CA GLN A 260 -5.17 11.06 12.65
C GLN A 260 -3.68 11.33 12.46
N LEU A 261 -3.07 12.15 13.33
CA LEU A 261 -1.63 12.43 13.29
C LEU A 261 -0.81 11.16 13.51
N VAL A 262 -1.18 10.34 14.50
CA VAL A 262 -0.50 9.05 14.77
C VAL A 262 -0.65 8.11 13.57
N LEU A 263 -1.82 8.05 12.93
CA LEU A 263 -2.01 7.25 11.74
C LEU A 263 -1.06 7.65 10.61
N PHE A 264 -1.05 8.94 10.23
CA PHE A 264 -0.18 9.41 9.15
C PHE A 264 1.30 9.31 9.51
N LEU A 265 1.67 9.52 10.78
CA LEU A 265 3.04 9.28 11.25
C LEU A 265 3.43 7.81 11.10
N LYS A 266 2.57 6.87 11.49
CA LYS A 266 2.83 5.42 11.31
C LYS A 266 3.00 5.07 9.84
N VAL A 267 2.11 5.55 8.97
CA VAL A 267 2.21 5.31 7.51
C VAL A 267 3.50 5.91 6.94
N ASN A 268 3.85 7.13 7.35
CA ASN A 268 5.10 7.79 6.93
C ASN A 268 6.34 7.00 7.36
N LEU A 269 6.37 6.50 8.59
CA LEU A 269 7.47 5.67 9.09
C LEU A 269 7.56 4.32 8.36
N ILE A 270 6.43 3.67 8.06
CA ILE A 270 6.40 2.39 7.31
C ILE A 270 6.90 2.59 5.87
N ILE A 271 6.44 3.64 5.18
CA ILE A 271 6.88 3.93 3.81
C ILE A 271 8.36 4.33 3.79
N GLY A 272 8.75 5.21 4.72
CA GLY A 272 10.12 5.70 4.83
C GLY A 272 11.13 4.61 5.20
N SER A 273 10.78 3.69 6.10
CA SER A 273 11.69 2.59 6.48
C SER A 273 11.95 1.64 5.32
N VAL A 274 10.91 1.23 4.58
CA VAL A 274 11.06 0.35 3.42
C VAL A 274 11.84 1.04 2.31
N ALA A 275 11.57 2.32 2.03
CA ALA A 275 12.30 3.07 1.02
C ALA A 275 13.78 3.27 1.39
N GLY A 276 14.05 3.63 2.65
CA GLY A 276 15.41 3.76 3.18
C GLY A 276 16.18 2.45 3.11
N CYS A 277 15.56 1.34 3.53
CA CYS A 277 16.14 0.00 3.41
C CYS A 277 16.41 -0.37 1.94
N GLY A 278 15.53 0.01 1.01
CA GLY A 278 15.73 -0.25 -0.43
C GLY A 278 16.94 0.48 -1.00
N VAL A 279 17.07 1.78 -0.72
CA VAL A 279 18.24 2.56 -1.14
C VAL A 279 19.51 2.03 -0.49
N ALA A 280 19.47 1.75 0.81
CA ALA A 280 20.58 1.17 1.56
C ALA A 280 21.03 -0.19 1.01
N ALA A 281 20.08 -1.08 0.73
CA ALA A 281 20.37 -2.39 0.15
C ALA A 281 21.01 -2.27 -1.24
N ARG A 282 20.58 -1.30 -2.04
CA ARG A 282 21.14 -1.04 -3.38
C ARG A 282 22.54 -0.42 -3.35
N VAL A 283 22.84 0.45 -2.36
CA VAL A 283 24.12 1.18 -2.27
C VAL A 283 25.20 0.37 -1.57
N TRP A 284 24.85 -0.37 -0.51
CA TRP A 284 25.81 -1.13 0.28
C TRP A 284 25.94 -2.59 -0.14
N GLU A 285 25.06 -3.09 -1.00
CA GLU A 285 25.11 -4.45 -1.57
C GLU A 285 25.21 -5.55 -0.51
N ILE A 286 24.66 -5.29 0.69
CA ILE A 286 24.67 -6.23 1.83
C ILE A 286 23.49 -7.20 1.71
N PRO A 287 23.71 -8.53 1.65
CA PRO A 287 22.64 -9.53 1.49
C PRO A 287 21.58 -9.50 2.60
N ILE A 288 21.99 -9.20 3.83
CA ILE A 288 21.08 -9.09 4.98
C ILE A 288 20.12 -7.91 4.80
N LEU A 289 20.61 -6.75 4.36
CA LEU A 289 19.77 -5.58 4.09
C LEU A 289 18.82 -5.85 2.92
N TRP A 290 19.27 -6.57 1.90
CA TRP A 290 18.41 -7.01 0.80
C TRP A 290 17.27 -7.89 1.30
N ALA A 291 17.55 -8.89 2.14
CA ALA A 291 16.52 -9.75 2.71
C ALA A 291 15.51 -8.98 3.59
N ILE A 292 16.00 -8.05 4.41
CA ILE A 292 15.15 -7.16 5.23
C ILE A 292 14.28 -6.26 4.35
N PHE A 293 14.86 -5.68 3.30
CA PHE A 293 14.11 -4.88 2.33
C PHE A 293 13.02 -5.71 1.65
N CYS A 294 13.35 -6.89 1.13
CA CYS A 294 12.39 -7.76 0.43
C CYS A 294 11.22 -8.16 1.34
N THR A 295 11.53 -8.57 2.57
CA THR A 295 10.52 -8.95 3.57
C THR A 295 9.70 -7.75 4.03
N GLY A 296 10.35 -6.60 4.27
CA GLY A 296 9.67 -5.38 4.70
C GLY A 296 8.77 -4.81 3.60
N HIS A 297 9.22 -4.86 2.35
CA HIS A 297 8.47 -4.43 1.19
C HIS A 297 7.28 -5.36 0.91
N SER A 298 7.45 -6.69 1.03
CA SER A 298 6.34 -7.64 0.85
C SER A 298 5.21 -7.46 1.87
N LEU A 299 5.53 -7.04 3.10
CA LEU A 299 4.58 -6.80 4.18
C LEU A 299 4.12 -5.33 4.29
N GLN A 300 4.65 -4.42 3.49
CA GLN A 300 4.40 -2.98 3.61
C GLN A 300 2.92 -2.64 3.44
N GLY A 301 2.30 -3.16 2.38
CA GLY A 301 0.89 -2.91 2.08
C GLY A 301 -0.04 -3.43 3.18
N LEU A 302 0.25 -4.60 3.74
CA LEU A 302 -0.47 -5.15 4.90
C LEU A 302 -0.36 -4.21 6.12
N ALA A 303 0.84 -3.74 6.45
CA ALA A 303 1.05 -2.84 7.58
C ALA A 303 0.32 -1.50 7.42
N VAL A 304 0.30 -0.95 6.20
CA VAL A 304 -0.47 0.27 5.87
C VAL A 304 -1.97 0.00 5.94
N ALA A 305 -2.45 -1.08 5.33
CA ALA A 305 -3.86 -1.47 5.34
C ALA A 305 -4.39 -1.68 6.77
N LEU A 306 -3.62 -2.37 7.63
CA LEU A 306 -3.95 -2.55 9.04
C LEU A 306 -3.94 -1.22 9.80
N SER A 307 -2.94 -0.35 9.57
CA SER A 307 -2.90 0.97 10.21
C SER A 307 -4.16 1.78 9.89
N VAL A 308 -4.59 1.72 8.63
CA VAL A 308 -5.76 2.42 8.10
C VAL A 308 -7.08 1.77 8.58
N ALA A 309 -7.18 0.45 8.61
CA ALA A 309 -8.37 -0.31 9.04
C ALA A 309 -8.57 -0.31 10.56
N CYS A 310 -7.50 -0.44 11.34
CA CYS A 310 -7.52 -0.39 12.81
C CYS A 310 -7.73 1.04 13.35
N ASN A 311 -7.87 2.04 12.48
CA ASN A 311 -8.29 3.36 12.89
C ASN A 311 -9.64 3.27 13.62
N CYS A 312 -9.71 3.71 14.88
CA CYS A 312 -10.92 3.64 15.70
C CYS A 312 -12.15 4.27 15.03
N ARG A 313 -11.98 5.14 14.02
CA ARG A 313 -13.09 5.65 13.20
C ARG A 313 -13.76 4.55 12.39
N VAL A 314 -12.98 3.71 11.71
CA VAL A 314 -13.48 2.59 10.89
C VAL A 314 -14.12 1.55 11.82
N LEU A 315 -13.46 1.17 12.91
CA LEU A 315 -14.02 0.26 13.92
C LEU A 315 -15.33 0.79 14.54
N LYS A 316 -15.46 2.10 14.80
CA LYS A 316 -16.72 2.71 15.27
C LYS A 316 -17.82 2.74 14.22
N VAL A 317 -17.47 2.74 12.93
CA VAL A 317 -18.45 2.65 11.84
C VAL A 317 -18.92 1.20 11.70
N TYR A 318 -18.00 0.23 11.72
CA TYR A 318 -18.33 -1.20 11.77
C TYR A 318 -19.16 -1.56 13.00
N ALA A 319 -18.77 -1.12 14.20
CA ALA A 319 -19.52 -1.33 15.43
C ALA A 319 -20.91 -0.69 15.39
N ARG A 320 -21.06 0.50 14.79
CA ARG A 320 -22.39 1.14 14.63
C ARG A 320 -23.27 0.44 13.60
N LYS A 321 -22.70 -0.09 12.52
CA LYS A 321 -23.44 -0.88 11.52
C LYS A 321 -23.85 -2.24 12.10
N ALA A 322 -22.96 -2.88 12.85
CA ALA A 322 -23.22 -4.10 13.61
C ALA A 322 -24.26 -3.90 14.73
N HIS A 323 -24.31 -2.73 15.38
CA HIS A 323 -25.34 -2.37 16.36
C HIS A 323 -26.67 -1.87 15.76
N LYS A 324 -26.71 -1.50 14.47
CA LYS A 324 -27.96 -1.18 13.77
C LYS A 324 -28.69 -2.43 13.27
N GLN A 325 -27.95 -3.51 13.00
CA GLN A 325 -28.55 -4.80 12.61
C GLN A 325 -29.33 -5.60 13.69
N PRO A 326 -29.15 -5.47 15.02
CA PRO A 326 -29.91 -6.27 15.98
C PRO A 326 -31.30 -5.70 16.28
N LYS A 327 -31.54 -4.40 16.05
CA LYS A 327 -32.81 -3.75 16.43
C LYS A 327 -33.89 -3.77 15.34
N HIS A 328 -33.52 -3.93 14.07
CA HIS A 328 -34.53 -3.90 12.99
C HIS A 328 -35.28 -5.23 12.82
N GLN A 329 -34.71 -6.36 13.28
CA GLN A 329 -35.40 -7.65 13.31
C GLN A 329 -36.33 -7.82 14.53
N ILE A 330 -35.96 -7.29 15.71
CA ILE A 330 -36.78 -7.42 16.93
C ILE A 330 -38.06 -6.55 16.86
N ALA A 331 -37.98 -5.34 16.29
CA ALA A 331 -39.16 -4.46 16.18
C ALA A 331 -40.21 -4.98 15.18
N LYS A 332 -39.80 -5.74 14.14
CA LYS A 332 -40.75 -6.27 13.15
C LYS A 332 -41.50 -7.52 13.64
N SER A 333 -40.97 -8.21 14.66
CA SER A 333 -41.63 -9.37 15.29
C SER A 333 -42.69 -8.93 16.31
N SER A 334 -42.45 -7.87 17.07
CA SER A 334 -43.42 -7.40 18.09
C SER A 334 -44.65 -6.71 17.50
N SER A 335 -44.54 -6.04 16.34
CA SER A 335 -45.70 -5.41 15.69
C SER A 335 -46.62 -6.40 14.97
N MET A 336 -46.18 -7.64 14.72
CA MET A 336 -46.99 -8.65 14.04
C MET A 336 -47.76 -9.57 15.02
N GLN A 337 -47.44 -9.53 16.32
CA GLN A 337 -48.19 -10.22 17.38
C GLN A 337 -49.29 -9.36 18.03
N LEU A 338 -49.35 -8.05 17.72
CA LEU A 338 -50.34 -7.12 18.30
C LEU A 338 -51.56 -6.89 17.39
N LEU A 339 -51.86 -7.82 16.49
CA LEU A 339 -53.02 -7.76 15.58
C LEU A 339 -53.81 -9.08 15.53
N ALA A 340 -53.75 -9.89 16.59
CA ALA A 340 -54.67 -11.00 16.77
C ALA A 340 -55.94 -10.48 17.46
N PRO A 341 -57.12 -10.51 16.81
CA PRO A 341 -58.37 -10.16 17.48
C PRO A 341 -58.69 -11.17 18.60
N PRO A 342 -59.35 -10.73 19.68
CA PRO A 342 -59.72 -11.62 20.78
C PRO A 342 -60.71 -12.70 20.31
N PRO A 343 -60.68 -13.91 20.90
CA PRO A 343 -61.70 -14.92 20.62
C PRO A 343 -63.06 -14.44 21.14
N ASP A 344 -64.07 -14.53 20.28
CA ASP A 344 -65.45 -14.20 20.61
C ASP A 344 -65.97 -15.14 21.72
N PRO A 345 -66.76 -14.63 22.68
CA PRO A 345 -67.42 -15.47 23.67
C PRO A 345 -68.71 -16.10 23.11
N VAL A 346 -68.92 -17.36 23.52
CA VAL A 346 -70.07 -18.27 23.38
C VAL A 346 -69.98 -19.27 22.23
#